data_AF-A0A1T1NUY8-F1
#
_entry.id   AF-A0A1T1NUY8-F1
#
_cell.length_a   1.000
_cell.length_b   1.000
_cell.length_c   1.000
_cell.angle_alpha   90.00
_cell.angle_beta   90.00
_cell.angle_gamma   90.00
#
_symmetry.space_group_name_H-M   'P 1'
#
loop_
_entity.id
_entity.type
_entity.pdbx_description
1 polymer ?
#
loop_
_entity_poly.entity_id
_entity_poly.type
_entity_poly.pdbx_seq_one_letter_code
_entity_poly.pdbx_strand_id
1 'polypeptide(L)'
;MDPYEILGVRPSAGGEEIELAYKGRRSQYHPDRYANSDSETLDWATSKMQEVNQAYAALRDPVSRARVDEKVRTKSARPAGPADATCARESDQSYALTLVQALDGLALNGEPLERIFIAPRIPHKKLAGALESYGQGLQLQDVVVLIDDTLFGGAREGVLITEAQIRCKAVFQPGEIRLLGVLSAITTEGRHVYINGERFADLNMPNKGDLKALFKAVSRYLQQSR
;
A
#
# COMPACT_ATOMS: atom_id res chain seq x y z
N MET A 1 21.98 -3.88 -10.13
CA MET A 1 20.53 -4.03 -9.91
C MET A 1 20.30 -4.66 -8.55
N ASP A 2 19.21 -4.31 -7.89
CA ASP A 2 18.80 -4.95 -6.64
C ASP A 2 18.07 -6.27 -6.95
N PRO A 3 18.55 -7.44 -6.47
CA PRO A 3 17.88 -8.72 -6.65
C PRO A 3 16.43 -8.75 -6.13
N TYR A 4 16.16 -8.00 -5.06
CA TYR A 4 14.83 -7.89 -4.47
C TYR A 4 13.86 -7.18 -5.42
N GLU A 5 14.31 -6.12 -6.07
CA GLU A 5 13.51 -5.38 -7.06
C GLU A 5 13.24 -6.20 -8.33
N ILE A 6 14.23 -6.97 -8.81
CA ILE A 6 14.08 -7.82 -9.99
C ILE A 6 13.00 -8.90 -9.76
N LEU A 7 13.04 -9.58 -8.62
CA LEU A 7 12.00 -10.56 -8.26
C LEU A 7 10.68 -9.87 -7.86
N GLY A 8 10.75 -8.61 -7.45
CA GLY A 8 9.60 -7.83 -6.99
C GLY A 8 9.17 -8.18 -5.56
N VAL A 9 10.11 -8.61 -4.73
CA VAL A 9 9.92 -9.02 -3.33
C VAL A 9 10.68 -8.07 -2.41
N ARG A 10 10.36 -8.07 -1.12
CA ARG A 10 11.05 -7.21 -0.15
C ARG A 10 12.37 -7.83 0.32
N PRO A 11 13.32 -7.02 0.84
CA PRO A 11 14.49 -7.55 1.55
C PRO A 11 14.14 -8.43 2.74
N SER A 12 12.95 -8.28 3.32
CA SER A 12 12.42 -9.10 4.41
C SER A 12 11.65 -10.35 3.95
N ALA A 13 11.53 -10.62 2.65
CA ALA A 13 10.73 -11.72 2.10
C ALA A 13 11.23 -13.09 2.58
N GLY A 14 10.32 -14.00 2.92
CA GLY A 14 10.66 -15.39 3.26
C GLY A 14 11.17 -16.19 2.05
N GLY A 15 11.79 -17.34 2.28
CA GLY A 15 12.27 -18.22 1.19
C GLY A 15 11.14 -18.67 0.25
N GLU A 16 9.97 -18.98 0.81
CA GLU A 16 8.77 -19.37 0.06
C GLU A 16 8.24 -18.24 -0.83
N GLU A 17 8.26 -16.99 -0.33
CA GLU A 17 7.86 -15.81 -1.10
C GLU A 17 8.82 -15.54 -2.27
N ILE A 18 10.13 -15.71 -2.04
CA ILE A 18 11.17 -15.59 -3.07
C ILE A 18 10.99 -16.66 -4.15
N GLU A 19 10.69 -17.91 -3.77
CA GLU A 19 10.44 -19.00 -4.71
C GLU A 19 9.15 -18.78 -5.52
N LEU A 20 8.08 -18.33 -4.88
CA LEU A 20 6.82 -18.04 -5.56
C LEU A 20 6.98 -16.89 -6.56
N ALA A 21 7.69 -15.82 -6.17
CA ALA A 21 8.00 -14.71 -7.05
C ALA A 21 8.86 -15.14 -8.25
N TYR A 22 9.85 -15.99 -8.03
CA TYR A 22 10.66 -16.56 -9.11
C TYR A 22 9.80 -17.35 -10.11
N LYS A 23 8.92 -18.24 -9.63
CA LYS A 23 7.99 -19.00 -10.49
C LYS A 23 7.09 -18.08 -11.31
N GLY A 24 6.53 -17.04 -10.68
CA GLY A 24 5.71 -16.04 -11.36
C GLY A 24 6.46 -15.28 -12.46
N ARG A 25 7.67 -14.77 -12.16
CA ARG A 25 8.51 -14.05 -13.13
C ARG A 25 9.03 -14.93 -14.24
N ARG A 26 9.40 -16.18 -13.93
CA ARG A 26 9.80 -17.17 -14.93
C ARG A 26 8.67 -17.45 -15.91
N SER A 27 7.44 -17.63 -15.41
CA SER A 27 6.27 -17.80 -16.28
C SER A 27 5.97 -16.54 -17.10
N GLN A 28 6.34 -15.35 -16.64
CA GLN A 28 6.12 -14.11 -17.38
C GLN A 28 7.11 -13.93 -18.52
N TYR A 29 8.41 -14.20 -18.28
CA TYR A 29 9.49 -13.88 -19.22
C TYR A 29 10.06 -15.09 -19.96
N HIS A 30 9.43 -16.27 -19.91
CA HIS A 30 9.95 -17.47 -20.57
C HIS A 30 10.06 -17.26 -22.09
N PRO A 31 11.23 -17.50 -22.72
CA PRO A 31 11.42 -17.27 -24.15
C PRO A 31 10.43 -18.08 -25.01
N ASP A 32 10.03 -19.29 -24.59
CA ASP A 32 9.00 -20.09 -25.28
C ASP A 32 7.66 -19.37 -25.44
N ARG A 33 7.30 -18.45 -24.54
CA ARG A 33 6.05 -17.67 -24.66
C ARG A 33 6.12 -16.63 -25.78
N TYR A 34 7.33 -16.29 -26.21
CA TYR A 34 7.63 -15.28 -27.21
C TYR A 34 8.31 -15.89 -28.45
N ALA A 35 8.31 -17.21 -28.59
CA ALA A 35 8.98 -17.91 -29.68
C ALA A 35 8.45 -17.54 -31.08
N ASN A 36 7.22 -17.02 -31.16
CA ASN A 36 6.58 -16.55 -32.39
C ASN A 36 6.57 -15.00 -32.52
N SER A 37 7.29 -14.29 -31.65
CA SER A 37 7.39 -12.83 -31.66
C SER A 37 8.59 -12.36 -32.48
N ASP A 38 8.68 -11.04 -32.71
CA ASP A 38 9.86 -10.41 -33.29
C ASP A 38 11.14 -10.64 -32.46
N SER A 39 12.30 -10.55 -33.12
CA SER A 39 13.61 -10.78 -32.49
C SER A 39 13.83 -9.89 -31.28
N GLU A 40 13.40 -8.62 -31.33
CA GLU A 40 13.57 -7.67 -30.24
C GLU A 40 12.79 -8.08 -28.98
N THR A 41 11.56 -8.56 -29.15
CA THR A 41 10.74 -9.10 -28.06
C THR A 41 11.34 -10.37 -27.46
N LEU A 42 11.89 -11.26 -28.30
CA LEU A 42 12.57 -12.48 -27.86
C LEU A 42 13.84 -12.15 -27.05
N ASP A 43 14.64 -11.19 -27.54
CA ASP A 43 15.85 -10.72 -26.88
C ASP A 43 15.54 -10.04 -25.54
N TRP A 44 14.48 -9.22 -25.49
CA TRP A 44 14.00 -8.60 -24.25
C TRP A 44 13.56 -9.65 -23.22
N ALA A 45 12.75 -10.65 -23.63
CA ALA A 45 12.29 -11.70 -22.74
C ALA A 45 13.46 -12.55 -22.21
N THR A 46 14.42 -12.86 -23.08
CA THR A 46 15.65 -13.58 -22.73
C THR A 46 16.48 -12.80 -21.72
N SER A 47 16.67 -11.49 -21.96
CA SER A 47 17.40 -10.60 -21.05
C SER A 47 16.70 -10.51 -19.67
N LYS A 48 15.38 -10.33 -19.65
CA LYS A 48 14.60 -10.32 -18.39
C LYS A 48 14.64 -11.65 -17.65
N MET A 49 14.59 -12.77 -18.37
CA MET A 49 14.75 -14.10 -17.77
C MET A 49 16.12 -14.28 -17.13
N GLN A 50 17.18 -13.79 -17.77
CA GLN A 50 18.53 -13.84 -17.21
C GLN A 50 18.64 -13.02 -15.92
N GLU A 51 18.10 -11.80 -15.89
CA GLU A 51 18.03 -10.97 -14.68
C GLU A 51 17.32 -11.70 -13.53
N VAL A 52 16.16 -12.30 -13.82
CA VAL A 52 15.35 -13.06 -12.83
C VAL A 52 16.10 -14.27 -12.29
N ASN A 53 16.79 -15.02 -13.15
CA ASN A 53 17.59 -16.18 -12.73
C ASN A 53 18.78 -15.75 -11.85
N GLN A 54 19.46 -14.66 -12.19
CA GLN A 54 20.56 -14.13 -11.38
C GLN A 54 20.08 -13.63 -10.02
N ALA A 55 18.94 -12.93 -9.98
CA ALA A 55 18.34 -12.45 -8.74
C ALA A 55 17.92 -13.62 -7.82
N TYR A 56 17.28 -14.65 -8.37
CA TYR A 56 16.93 -15.84 -7.62
C TYR A 56 18.17 -16.60 -7.10
N ALA A 57 19.20 -16.75 -7.93
CA ALA A 57 20.44 -17.40 -7.49
C ALA A 57 21.11 -16.66 -6.31
N ALA A 58 21.02 -15.33 -6.29
CA ALA A 58 21.57 -14.51 -5.21
C ALA A 58 20.75 -14.58 -3.90
N LEU A 59 19.44 -14.81 -3.99
CA LEU A 59 18.52 -14.76 -2.85
C LEU A 59 18.08 -16.13 -2.33
N ARG A 60 18.21 -17.21 -3.12
CA ARG A 60 17.74 -18.55 -2.74
C ARG A 60 18.51 -19.15 -1.55
N ASP A 61 19.80 -18.83 -1.44
CA ASP A 61 20.70 -19.39 -0.45
C ASP A 61 20.94 -18.37 0.67
N PRO A 62 20.74 -18.73 1.95
CA PRO A 62 20.86 -17.79 3.07
C PRO A 62 22.25 -17.12 3.16
N VAL A 63 23.32 -17.84 2.84
CA VAL A 63 24.70 -17.31 2.89
C VAL A 63 24.92 -16.28 1.77
N SER A 64 24.42 -16.59 0.58
CA SER A 64 24.48 -15.71 -0.59
C SER A 64 23.62 -14.46 -0.38
N ARG A 65 22.43 -14.63 0.22
CA ARG A 65 21.51 -13.55 0.55
C ARG A 65 22.09 -12.57 1.57
N ALA A 66 22.76 -13.06 2.62
CA ALA A 66 23.41 -12.20 3.60
C ALA A 66 24.46 -11.25 2.98
N ARG A 67 25.18 -11.70 1.94
CA ARG A 67 26.12 -10.85 1.19
C ARG A 67 25.43 -9.78 0.36
N VAL A 68 24.22 -10.06 -0.14
CA VAL A 68 23.38 -9.08 -0.84
C VAL A 68 22.88 -8.05 0.15
N ASP A 69 22.40 -8.49 1.31
CA ASP A 69 21.87 -7.61 2.37
C ASP A 69 22.93 -6.62 2.88
N GLU A 70 24.17 -7.07 3.04
CA GLU A 70 25.30 -6.22 3.42
C GLU A 70 25.59 -5.14 2.36
N LYS A 71 25.51 -5.50 1.06
CA LYS A 71 25.68 -4.55 -0.05
C LYS A 71 24.51 -3.56 -0.16
N VAL A 72 23.29 -3.97 0.17
CA VAL A 72 22.12 -3.08 0.18
C VAL A 72 22.24 -2.09 1.34
N ARG A 73 22.61 -2.56 2.54
CA ARG A 73 22.83 -1.70 3.73
C ARG A 73 23.89 -0.63 3.51
N THR A 74 25.02 -1.00 2.90
CA THR A 74 26.13 -0.06 2.63
C THR A 74 25.82 0.95 1.53
N LYS A 75 24.94 0.63 0.57
CA LYS A 75 24.43 1.60 -0.43
C LYS A 75 23.39 2.57 0.13
N SER A 76 22.69 2.19 1.18
CA SER A 76 21.71 3.05 1.88
C SER A 76 22.32 3.90 3.00
N ALA A 77 23.64 3.83 3.22
CA ALA A 77 24.33 4.62 4.24
C ALA A 77 24.50 6.09 3.80
N ARG A 78 23.48 6.91 4.10
CA ARG A 78 23.58 8.36 4.26
C ARG A 78 23.56 8.65 5.78
N PRO A 79 24.33 9.60 6.32
CA PRO A 79 24.49 9.71 7.77
C PRO A 79 23.19 10.13 8.45
N ALA A 80 22.88 9.44 9.55
CA ALA A 80 21.86 9.82 10.51
C ALA A 80 22.27 11.13 11.20
N GLY A 81 21.37 12.11 11.22
CA GLY A 81 21.46 13.24 12.15
C GLY A 81 21.23 12.79 13.60
N PRO A 82 21.79 13.47 14.61
CA PRO A 82 21.77 12.99 15.98
C PRO A 82 20.50 13.40 16.74
N ALA A 83 20.19 12.56 17.75
CA ALA A 83 19.32 12.72 18.92
C ALA A 83 17.82 12.91 18.64
N ASP A 84 16.92 12.17 19.30
CA ASP A 84 16.93 11.96 20.74
C ASP A 84 16.33 10.61 21.12
N ALA A 85 17.13 9.81 21.84
CA ALA A 85 16.65 8.71 22.64
C ALA A 85 16.77 9.18 24.08
N THR A 86 15.64 9.59 24.68
CA THR A 86 15.55 9.65 26.13
C THR A 86 14.33 8.85 26.57
N CYS A 87 14.64 7.74 27.24
CA CYS A 87 13.72 6.96 28.03
C CYS A 87 13.31 7.78 29.27
N ALA A 88 12.01 8.02 29.45
CA ALA A 88 11.45 8.37 30.76
C ALA A 88 10.05 7.76 30.90
N ARG A 89 9.83 7.16 32.06
CA ARG A 89 8.64 6.46 32.51
C ARG A 89 7.45 7.40 32.77
N GLU A 90 6.30 6.75 32.91
CA GLU A 90 5.16 7.12 33.78
C GLU A 90 4.04 8.01 33.22
N SER A 91 2.97 7.29 32.85
CA SER A 91 1.57 7.42 33.32
C SER A 91 0.81 8.74 33.14
N ASP A 92 -0.34 8.55 32.50
CA ASP A 92 -1.61 9.26 32.64
C ASP A 92 -1.77 10.55 31.81
N GLN A 93 -2.38 10.38 30.62
CA GLN A 93 -3.60 11.10 30.26
C GLN A 93 -4.20 10.52 28.96
N SER A 94 -5.32 9.81 29.11
CA SER A 94 -6.36 9.56 28.11
C SER A 94 -5.88 9.05 26.74
N TYR A 95 -5.84 7.73 26.56
CA TYR A 95 -5.62 7.12 25.24
C TYR A 95 -6.73 7.58 24.27
N ALA A 96 -6.47 8.65 23.51
CA ALA A 96 -7.21 8.89 22.29
C ALA A 96 -6.95 7.66 21.41
N LEU A 97 -7.97 6.80 21.29
CA LEU A 97 -7.92 5.63 20.42
C LEU A 97 -7.42 6.09 19.05
N THR A 98 -6.31 5.57 18.55
CA THR A 98 -5.85 5.92 17.19
C THR A 98 -6.84 5.40 16.15
N LEU A 99 -6.90 5.99 14.94
CA LEU A 99 -7.79 5.49 13.89
C LEU A 99 -7.49 4.03 13.55
N VAL A 100 -6.21 3.63 13.55
CA VAL A 100 -5.80 2.23 13.39
C VAL A 100 -6.45 1.32 14.44
N GLN A 101 -6.45 1.72 15.71
CA GLN A 101 -7.09 0.95 16.80
C GLN A 101 -8.62 0.93 16.68
N ALA A 102 -9.24 2.01 16.20
CA ALA A 102 -10.68 2.05 15.96
C ALA A 102 -11.13 1.15 14.78
N LEU A 103 -10.19 0.84 13.88
CA LEU A 103 -10.38 -0.03 12.72
C LEU A 103 -9.90 -1.47 12.99
N ASP A 104 -9.17 -1.71 14.08
CA ASP A 104 -8.70 -3.03 14.48
C ASP A 104 -9.90 -3.93 14.83
N GLY A 105 -9.99 -5.09 14.17
CA GLY A 105 -11.13 -5.98 14.31
C GLY A 105 -12.31 -5.73 13.36
N LEU A 106 -12.20 -4.84 12.36
CA LEU A 106 -13.08 -4.91 11.18
C LEU A 106 -12.77 -6.18 10.39
N ALA A 107 -13.35 -7.29 10.86
CA ALA A 107 -13.50 -8.52 10.10
C ALA A 107 -14.54 -8.24 9.01
N LEU A 108 -14.07 -7.73 7.88
CA LEU A 108 -14.87 -7.53 6.69
C LEU A 108 -15.07 -8.90 6.03
N ASN A 109 -16.05 -9.64 6.57
CA ASN A 109 -16.72 -10.80 5.99
C ASN A 109 -15.85 -11.92 5.38
N GLY A 110 -14.62 -12.16 5.88
CA GLY A 110 -13.88 -13.40 5.62
C GLY A 110 -13.41 -13.64 4.18
N GLU A 111 -13.69 -12.73 3.26
CA GLU A 111 -13.19 -12.71 1.89
C GLU A 111 -12.18 -11.56 1.75
N PRO A 112 -11.09 -11.72 0.99
CA PRO A 112 -10.10 -10.65 0.83
C PRO A 112 -10.78 -9.41 0.25
N LEU A 113 -10.71 -8.29 0.99
CA LEU A 113 -11.09 -6.99 0.47
C LEU A 113 -10.27 -6.70 -0.78
N GLU A 114 -10.88 -6.83 -1.96
CA GLU A 114 -10.13 -6.64 -3.21
C GLU A 114 -9.59 -5.21 -3.34
N ARG A 115 -10.23 -4.25 -2.64
CA ARG A 115 -10.09 -2.81 -2.91
C ARG A 115 -10.07 -1.87 -1.70
N ILE A 116 -10.24 -2.35 -0.48
CA ILE A 116 -10.08 -1.53 0.76
C ILE A 116 -8.92 -2.11 1.57
N PHE A 117 -7.95 -1.28 1.90
CA PHE A 117 -6.73 -1.68 2.59
C PHE A 117 -6.55 -0.81 3.83
N ILE A 118 -6.21 -1.44 4.96
CA ILE A 118 -6.03 -0.77 6.26
C ILE A 118 -4.61 -1.06 6.74
N ALA A 119 -3.92 -0.04 7.27
CA ALA A 119 -2.59 -0.19 7.84
C ALA A 119 -2.59 -1.21 8.99
N PRO A 120 -1.55 -2.05 9.11
CA PRO A 120 -0.33 -2.09 8.30
C PRO A 120 -0.45 -2.91 6.99
N ARG A 121 -1.64 -3.44 6.67
CA ARG A 121 -1.89 -4.39 5.57
C ARG A 121 -2.22 -3.68 4.24
N ILE A 122 -1.46 -2.67 3.87
CA ILE A 122 -1.62 -1.95 2.59
C ILE A 122 -0.53 -2.38 1.58
N PRO A 123 -0.90 -2.85 0.36
CA PRO A 123 0.08 -3.16 -0.67
C PRO A 123 0.87 -1.92 -1.08
N HIS A 124 2.20 -1.98 -0.97
CA HIS A 124 3.06 -0.81 -1.24
C HIS A 124 2.94 -0.28 -2.67
N LYS A 125 2.71 -1.14 -3.67
CA LYS A 125 2.54 -0.69 -5.07
C LYS A 125 1.29 0.18 -5.22
N LYS A 126 0.19 -0.21 -4.56
CA LYS A 126 -1.06 0.58 -4.55
C LYS A 126 -0.88 1.87 -3.78
N LEU A 127 -0.26 1.79 -2.60
CA LEU A 127 0.01 2.97 -1.79
C LEU A 127 0.93 3.97 -2.48
N ALA A 128 2.00 3.51 -3.14
CA ALA A 128 2.89 4.34 -3.93
C ALA A 128 2.15 5.01 -5.11
N GLY A 129 1.30 4.26 -5.83
CA GLY A 129 0.47 4.81 -6.90
C GLY A 129 -0.51 5.89 -6.41
N ALA A 130 -1.11 5.68 -5.23
CA ALA A 130 -1.97 6.67 -4.59
C ALA A 130 -1.20 7.92 -4.17
N LEU A 131 -0.04 7.74 -3.52
CA LEU A 131 0.81 8.85 -3.06
C LEU A 131 1.35 9.70 -4.22
N GLU A 132 1.80 9.07 -5.30
CA GLU A 132 2.24 9.74 -6.52
C GLU A 132 1.09 10.56 -7.16
N SER A 133 -0.13 10.01 -7.12
CA SER A 133 -1.28 10.56 -7.84
C SER A 133 -2.04 11.66 -7.08
N TYR A 134 -2.26 11.50 -5.77
CA TYR A 134 -3.04 12.43 -4.94
C TYR A 134 -2.60 12.52 -3.47
N GLY A 135 -1.56 11.79 -3.07
CA GLY A 135 -0.97 11.87 -1.73
C GLY A 135 0.27 12.74 -1.62
N GLN A 136 0.45 13.74 -2.52
CA GLN A 136 1.58 14.67 -2.43
C GLN A 136 1.67 15.30 -1.03
N GLY A 137 2.86 15.23 -0.43
CA GLY A 137 3.14 15.72 0.93
C GLY A 137 2.85 14.73 2.06
N LEU A 138 2.32 13.53 1.77
CA LEU A 138 2.13 12.48 2.77
C LEU A 138 3.24 11.43 2.71
N GLN A 139 3.61 10.88 3.87
CA GLN A 139 4.50 9.73 3.95
C GLN A 139 3.70 8.42 3.94
N LEU A 140 4.35 7.33 3.52
CA LEU A 140 3.75 5.98 3.51
C LEU A 140 3.16 5.58 4.86
N GLN A 141 3.85 5.93 5.95
CA GLN A 141 3.48 5.60 7.32
C GLN A 141 2.28 6.38 7.85
N ASP A 142 1.96 7.53 7.25
CA ASP A 142 0.85 8.39 7.70
C ASP A 142 -0.50 7.86 7.22
N VAL A 143 -0.49 6.94 6.25
CA VAL A 143 -1.69 6.43 5.61
C VAL A 143 -2.25 5.27 6.40
N VAL A 144 -3.46 5.48 6.91
CA VAL A 144 -4.20 4.49 7.72
C VAL A 144 -5.12 3.66 6.83
N VAL A 145 -5.78 4.26 5.85
CA VAL A 145 -6.69 3.56 4.94
C VAL A 145 -6.44 3.97 3.50
N LEU A 146 -6.48 2.99 2.60
CA LEU A 146 -6.47 3.17 1.16
C LEU A 146 -7.67 2.43 0.53
N ILE A 147 -8.46 3.16 -0.24
CA ILE A 147 -9.55 2.63 -1.05
C ILE A 147 -9.17 2.82 -2.51
N ASP A 148 -9.09 1.72 -3.25
CA ASP A 148 -8.73 1.71 -4.66
C ASP A 148 -10.00 1.68 -5.51
N ASP A 149 -10.27 2.76 -6.24
CA ASP A 149 -11.39 2.84 -7.19
C ASP A 149 -10.97 2.63 -8.65
N THR A 150 -9.70 2.32 -8.90
CA THR A 150 -9.22 2.13 -10.27
C THR A 150 -9.75 0.83 -10.89
N LEU A 151 -10.10 0.90 -12.16
CA LEU A 151 -10.55 -0.28 -12.94
C LEU A 151 -9.51 -1.41 -12.96
N PHE A 152 -8.22 -1.06 -13.05
CA PHE A 152 -7.11 -2.00 -13.18
C PHE A 152 -6.32 -2.22 -11.86
N GLY A 153 -6.79 -1.69 -10.74
CA GLY A 153 -6.19 -1.94 -9.42
C GLY A 153 -4.85 -1.22 -9.16
N GLY A 154 -4.58 -0.12 -9.84
CA GLY A 154 -3.37 0.70 -9.68
C GLY A 154 -3.46 1.73 -8.55
N ALA A 155 -4.62 1.91 -7.90
CA ALA A 155 -4.86 2.85 -6.79
C ALA A 155 -4.47 4.30 -7.04
N ARG A 156 -4.33 4.72 -8.31
CA ARG A 156 -4.11 6.12 -8.69
C ARG A 156 -5.36 6.98 -8.51
N GLU A 157 -6.51 6.36 -8.24
CA GLU A 157 -7.82 6.95 -8.00
C GLU A 157 -8.47 6.23 -6.81
N GLY A 158 -9.35 6.95 -6.11
CA GLY A 158 -10.03 6.46 -4.92
C GLY A 158 -9.83 7.38 -3.73
N VAL A 159 -9.77 6.80 -2.54
CA VAL A 159 -9.76 7.53 -1.26
C VAL A 159 -8.60 7.10 -0.38
N LEU A 160 -7.99 8.06 0.29
CA LEU A 160 -6.91 7.87 1.25
C LEU A 160 -7.29 8.56 2.57
N ILE A 161 -7.06 7.87 3.69
CA ILE A 161 -7.34 8.41 5.02
C ILE A 161 -6.07 8.34 5.86
N THR A 162 -5.71 9.46 6.50
CA THR A 162 -4.69 9.55 7.54
C THR A 162 -5.34 9.92 8.88
N GLU A 163 -4.57 9.96 9.96
CA GLU A 163 -5.04 10.48 11.25
C GLU A 163 -5.50 11.95 11.18
N ALA A 164 -4.97 12.72 10.21
CA ALA A 164 -5.22 14.16 10.10
C ALA A 164 -6.22 14.55 9.00
N GLN A 165 -6.27 13.82 7.89
CA GLN A 165 -7.05 14.21 6.71
C GLN A 165 -7.51 13.03 5.86
N ILE A 166 -8.62 13.24 5.15
CA ILE A 166 -9.15 12.36 4.12
C ILE A 166 -8.97 13.03 2.76
N ARG A 167 -8.48 12.27 1.79
CA ARG A 167 -8.25 12.70 0.41
C ARG A 167 -9.02 11.82 -0.55
N CYS A 168 -9.63 12.41 -1.56
CA CYS A 168 -10.31 11.72 -2.64
C CYS A 168 -9.75 12.20 -3.99
N LYS A 169 -9.59 11.29 -4.94
CA LYS A 169 -9.38 11.64 -6.35
C LYS A 169 -10.23 10.74 -7.23
N ALA A 170 -11.19 11.36 -7.93
CA ALA A 170 -11.98 10.71 -8.95
C ALA A 170 -11.36 10.92 -10.35
N VAL A 171 -11.76 10.08 -11.30
CA VAL A 171 -11.37 10.18 -12.71
C VAL A 171 -11.75 11.57 -13.24
N PHE A 172 -10.80 12.30 -13.84
CA PHE A 172 -10.98 13.64 -14.41
C PHE A 172 -11.41 14.75 -13.44
N GLN A 173 -11.33 14.54 -12.12
CA GLN A 173 -11.58 15.58 -11.12
C GLN A 173 -10.31 15.92 -10.33
N PRO A 174 -10.14 17.19 -9.89
CA PRO A 174 -9.07 17.54 -8.97
C PRO A 174 -9.24 16.81 -7.63
N GLY A 175 -8.12 16.50 -6.97
CA GLY A 175 -8.17 15.83 -5.67
C GLY A 175 -8.81 16.72 -4.61
N GLU A 176 -9.78 16.19 -3.87
CA GLU A 176 -10.43 16.86 -2.76
C GLU A 176 -9.80 16.42 -1.43
N ILE A 177 -9.55 17.36 -0.51
CA ILE A 177 -8.91 17.11 0.79
C ILE A 177 -9.80 17.72 1.89
N ARG A 178 -10.07 16.95 2.95
CA ARG A 178 -10.76 17.43 4.15
C ARG A 178 -10.02 17.00 5.41
N LEU A 179 -9.91 17.88 6.40
CA LEU A 179 -9.25 17.57 7.67
C LEU A 179 -10.20 16.74 8.55
N LEU A 180 -9.75 15.62 9.11
CA LEU A 180 -10.58 14.76 9.97
C LEU A 180 -11.07 15.51 11.21
N GLY A 181 -10.23 16.36 11.81
CA GLY A 181 -10.57 17.10 13.02
C GLY A 181 -11.75 18.07 12.89
N VAL A 182 -12.13 18.48 11.66
CA VAL A 182 -13.27 19.37 11.42
C VAL A 182 -14.52 18.63 10.92
N LEU A 183 -14.43 17.32 10.72
CA LEU A 183 -15.56 16.53 10.22
C LEU A 183 -16.54 16.22 11.34
N SER A 184 -17.82 16.51 11.11
CA SER A 184 -18.92 16.21 12.03
C SER A 184 -19.60 14.90 11.73
N ALA A 185 -19.67 14.52 10.46
CA ALA A 185 -20.21 13.23 10.05
C ALA A 185 -19.57 12.77 8.75
N ILE A 186 -19.32 11.47 8.65
CA ILE A 186 -19.05 10.77 7.40
C ILE A 186 -20.06 9.65 7.25
N THR A 187 -20.74 9.61 6.10
CA THR A 187 -21.80 8.64 5.79
C THR A 187 -21.63 8.10 4.38
N THR A 188 -22.27 6.95 4.13
CA THR A 188 -22.22 6.28 2.83
C THR A 188 -23.63 5.91 2.39
N GLU A 189 -23.96 6.21 1.14
CA GLU A 189 -25.20 5.77 0.50
C GLU A 189 -24.87 4.99 -0.78
N GLY A 190 -24.87 3.66 -0.65
CA GLY A 190 -24.43 2.77 -1.72
C GLY A 190 -22.95 2.98 -2.05
N ARG A 191 -22.68 3.67 -3.16
CA ARG A 191 -21.33 3.99 -3.65
C ARG A 191 -20.85 5.41 -3.32
N HIS A 192 -21.76 6.27 -2.88
CA HIS A 192 -21.48 7.69 -2.67
C HIS A 192 -21.09 7.89 -1.20
N VAL A 193 -19.97 8.56 -0.97
CA VAL A 193 -19.49 8.97 0.35
C VAL A 193 -19.85 10.43 0.55
N TYR A 194 -20.44 10.74 1.69
CA TYR A 194 -20.82 12.09 2.08
C TYR A 194 -20.08 12.50 3.34
N ILE A 195 -19.60 13.74 3.36
CA ILE A 195 -18.97 14.36 4.52
C ILE A 195 -19.80 15.60 4.88
N ASN A 196 -20.27 15.68 6.12
CA ASN A 196 -21.13 16.77 6.60
C ASN A 196 -22.40 17.00 5.74
N GLY A 197 -22.89 15.96 5.06
CA GLY A 197 -24.04 16.03 4.16
C GLY A 197 -23.71 16.43 2.72
N GLU A 198 -22.48 16.85 2.43
CA GLU A 198 -22.00 17.14 1.07
C GLU A 198 -21.39 15.88 0.45
N ARG A 199 -21.58 15.70 -0.86
CA ARG A 199 -20.99 14.56 -1.58
C ARG A 199 -19.49 14.78 -1.73
N PHE A 200 -18.69 13.80 -1.29
CA PHE A 200 -17.24 13.85 -1.25
C PHE A 200 -16.54 12.87 -2.21
N ALA A 201 -17.09 11.66 -2.38
CA ALA A 201 -16.49 10.66 -3.25
C ALA A 201 -17.54 9.73 -3.87
N ASP A 202 -17.31 9.31 -5.11
CA ASP A 202 -18.10 8.30 -5.82
C ASP A 202 -17.22 7.09 -6.10
N LEU A 203 -17.47 5.98 -5.39
CA LEU A 203 -16.61 4.78 -5.39
C LEU A 203 -17.32 3.58 -6.01
N ASN A 204 -16.98 3.25 -7.25
CA ASN A 204 -17.68 2.25 -8.05
C ASN A 204 -17.18 0.83 -7.86
N MET A 205 -15.89 0.68 -7.58
CA MET A 205 -15.22 -0.61 -7.53
C MET A 205 -15.25 -1.31 -6.16
N PRO A 206 -15.20 -0.59 -5.01
CA PRO A 206 -15.29 -1.22 -3.70
C PRO A 206 -16.68 -1.83 -3.41
N ASN A 207 -16.71 -2.88 -2.58
CA ASN A 207 -17.97 -3.47 -2.12
C ASN A 207 -18.71 -2.49 -1.19
N LYS A 208 -20.01 -2.30 -1.43
CA LYS A 208 -20.88 -1.38 -0.66
C LYS A 208 -20.97 -1.73 0.83
N GLY A 209 -20.96 -3.03 1.16
CA GLY A 209 -21.00 -3.52 2.53
C GLY A 209 -19.73 -3.15 3.29
N ASP A 210 -18.58 -3.34 2.66
CA ASP A 210 -17.28 -3.04 3.27
C ASP A 210 -17.06 -1.54 3.40
N LEU A 211 -17.50 -0.78 2.39
CA LEU A 211 -17.48 0.67 2.41
C LEU A 211 -18.30 1.22 3.58
N LYS A 212 -19.52 0.70 3.75
CA LYS A 212 -20.40 1.07 4.86
C LYS A 212 -19.80 0.72 6.21
N ALA A 213 -19.19 -0.45 6.34
CA ALA A 213 -18.57 -0.89 7.59
C ALA A 213 -17.35 -0.01 7.95
N LEU A 214 -16.47 0.26 6.99
CA LEU A 214 -15.31 1.14 7.15
C LEU A 214 -15.74 2.54 7.61
N PHE A 215 -16.60 3.22 6.85
CA PHE A 215 -16.98 4.58 7.18
C PHE A 215 -17.84 4.68 8.43
N LYS A 216 -18.58 3.63 8.81
CA LYS A 216 -19.23 3.55 10.11
C LYS A 216 -18.21 3.53 11.26
N ALA A 217 -17.09 2.84 11.09
CA ALA A 217 -16.02 2.82 12.08
C ALA A 217 -15.26 4.15 12.16
N VAL A 218 -14.95 4.76 11.01
CA VAL A 218 -14.38 6.12 10.95
C VAL A 218 -15.33 7.13 11.61
N SER A 219 -16.63 7.05 11.34
CA SER A 219 -17.64 7.92 11.97
C SER A 219 -17.69 7.75 13.48
N ARG A 220 -17.60 6.52 13.99
CA ARG A 220 -17.51 6.25 15.43
C ARG A 220 -16.25 6.86 16.04
N TYR A 221 -15.10 6.72 15.37
CA TYR A 221 -13.85 7.32 15.82
C TYR A 221 -13.95 8.85 15.91
N LEU A 222 -14.53 9.50 14.91
CA LEU A 222 -14.75 10.95 14.91
C LEU A 222 -15.67 11.41 16.04
N GLN A 223 -16.64 10.58 16.46
CA GLN A 223 -17.53 10.87 17.58
C GLN A 223 -16.87 10.66 18.95
N GLN A 224 -15.90 9.75 19.05
CA GLN A 224 -15.18 9.45 20.29
C GLN A 224 -14.00 10.39 20.54
N SER A 225 -13.48 11.01 19.47
CA SER A 225 -12.32 11.91 19.51
C SER A 225 -12.70 13.40 19.60
N ARG A 226 -13.98 13.68 19.83
CA ARG A 226 -14.55 15.02 20.08
C ARG A 226 -14.90 15.18 21.55
#